data_AF-A0A7S2A8L7-F1
#
_entry.id   AF-A0A7S2A8L7-F1
#
_cell.length_a   1.000
_cell.length_b   1.000
_cell.length_c   1.000
_cell.angle_alpha   90.00
_cell.angle_beta   90.00
_cell.angle_gamma   90.00
#
_symmetry.space_group_name_H-M   'P 1'
#
loop_
_entity.id
_entity.type
_entity.pdbx_description
1 polymer ?
#
loop_
_entity_poly.entity_id
_entity_poly.type
_entity_poly.pdbx_seq_one_letter_code
_entity_poly.pdbx_strand_id
1 'polypeptide(L)'
;PSSPLVRSFVRFGSALPRSPSSERTAHFRPPPTPRRTMAKISPIALLAIAVVGTASAFTGTPLRAAFRPASASTSALQMSSITGVKAREILDSRGNPTVEVEVTTEDGLFRASVPSGASTGAYEACELRDGGERYLGKGVLKAVSNVNDVLGPAVLGLDPADQRAVDDVMITLDGTPNKSSLGANAILGVSLAVSKAGAAARGVPLYAHYAHL
;
A
#
# COMPACT_ATOMS: atom_id res chain seq x y z
N PRO A 1 -58.69 57.11 -4.77
CA PRO A 1 -59.58 55.93 -4.77
C PRO A 1 -58.79 54.66 -5.18
N SER A 2 -57.99 54.03 -4.30
CA SER A 2 -58.36 53.03 -3.27
C SER A 2 -58.89 51.68 -3.83
N SER A 3 -57.94 50.75 -4.09
CA SER A 3 -57.87 49.30 -3.71
C SER A 3 -59.07 48.35 -3.97
N PRO A 4 -58.95 46.97 -3.93
CA PRO A 4 -57.86 46.17 -3.35
C PRO A 4 -57.45 44.84 -4.05
N LEU A 5 -56.35 44.31 -3.52
CA LEU A 5 -55.78 42.95 -3.60
C LEU A 5 -56.63 41.88 -2.88
N VAL A 6 -56.65 40.63 -3.39
CA VAL A 6 -56.81 39.37 -2.60
C VAL A 6 -56.07 38.23 -3.33
N ARG A 7 -54.79 37.94 -3.00
CA ARG A 7 -54.30 36.80 -2.18
C ARG A 7 -55.04 35.47 -2.34
N SER A 8 -54.46 34.54 -3.10
CA SER A 8 -54.73 33.10 -3.01
C SER A 8 -53.54 32.37 -2.38
N PHE A 9 -53.86 31.65 -1.31
CA PHE A 9 -52.96 31.03 -0.34
C PHE A 9 -52.89 29.53 -0.67
N VAL A 10 -51.75 29.03 -1.15
CA VAL A 10 -51.56 27.59 -1.40
C VAL A 10 -50.91 26.97 -0.16
N ARG A 11 -51.72 26.21 0.58
CA ARG A 11 -51.34 25.36 1.71
C ARG A 11 -50.66 24.09 1.15
N PHE A 12 -49.35 23.95 1.32
CA PHE A 12 -48.67 22.66 1.12
C PHE A 12 -48.60 21.92 2.45
N GLY A 13 -49.27 20.77 2.50
CA GLY A 13 -49.32 19.88 3.66
C GLY A 13 -47.99 19.21 3.92
N SER A 14 -47.61 19.19 5.20
CA SER A 14 -46.49 18.46 5.77
C SER A 14 -46.78 16.97 5.85
N ALA A 15 -45.91 16.15 5.25
CA ALA A 15 -45.85 14.71 5.48
C ALA A 15 -44.39 14.29 5.65
N LEU A 16 -43.94 14.21 6.91
CA LEU A 16 -42.67 13.61 7.31
C LEU A 16 -42.82 12.07 7.30
N PRO A 17 -41.93 11.30 6.65
CA PRO A 17 -41.89 9.86 6.84
C PRO A 17 -41.16 9.49 8.15
N ARG A 18 -41.79 8.56 8.88
CA ARG A 18 -41.39 8.01 10.19
C ARG A 18 -40.08 7.21 10.10
N SER A 19 -39.23 7.35 11.11
CA SER A 19 -38.10 6.46 11.39
C SER A 19 -38.57 5.12 11.96
N PRO A 20 -37.98 3.98 11.54
CA PRO A 20 -38.14 2.73 12.27
C PRO A 20 -37.06 2.63 13.37
N SER A 21 -37.57 2.42 14.58
CA SER A 21 -36.87 2.25 15.84
C SER A 21 -36.24 0.85 16.01
N SER A 22 -35.10 0.86 16.70
CA SER A 22 -34.64 -0.08 17.74
C SER A 22 -34.44 -1.57 17.40
N GLU A 23 -33.15 -1.92 17.34
CA GLU A 23 -32.48 -2.91 18.21
C GLU A 23 -33.01 -4.35 18.21
N ARG A 24 -32.29 -5.23 17.52
CA ARG A 24 -32.11 -6.63 17.93
C ARG A 24 -30.66 -6.83 18.37
N THR A 25 -30.47 -6.89 19.68
CA THR A 25 -29.24 -7.32 20.34
C THR A 25 -29.00 -8.80 20.08
N ALA A 26 -28.08 -9.11 19.16
CA ALA A 26 -27.54 -10.45 19.00
C ALA A 26 -26.49 -10.69 20.10
N HIS A 27 -26.80 -11.57 21.06
CA HIS A 27 -25.83 -12.06 22.04
C HIS A 27 -24.74 -12.88 21.34
N PHE A 28 -23.59 -12.25 21.13
CA PHE A 28 -22.38 -12.90 20.63
C PHE A 28 -21.70 -13.68 21.76
N ARG A 29 -21.62 -15.01 21.66
CA ARG A 29 -20.77 -15.85 22.52
C ARG A 29 -19.41 -16.04 21.83
N PRO A 30 -18.28 -15.73 22.49
CA PRO A 30 -16.97 -16.04 21.92
C PRO A 30 -16.67 -17.55 21.96
N PRO A 31 -15.93 -18.10 20.98
CA PRO A 31 -15.49 -19.49 21.00
C PRO A 31 -14.40 -19.73 22.06
N PRO A 32 -14.28 -20.95 22.62
CA PRO A 32 -13.24 -21.28 23.59
C PRO A 32 -11.85 -21.31 22.94
N THR A 33 -10.86 -20.72 23.62
CA THR A 33 -9.45 -20.72 23.20
C THR A 33 -8.81 -22.10 23.38
N PRO A 34 -7.95 -22.56 22.45
CA PRO A 34 -7.23 -23.81 22.61
C PRO A 34 -6.08 -23.66 23.63
N ARG A 35 -6.05 -24.55 24.62
CA ARG A 35 -4.94 -24.70 25.57
C ARG A 35 -3.67 -25.14 24.84
N ARG A 36 -2.64 -24.29 24.91
CA ARG A 36 -1.31 -24.53 24.36
C ARG A 36 -0.56 -25.52 25.27
N THR A 37 -0.53 -26.80 24.93
CA THR A 37 0.33 -27.79 25.58
C THR A 37 1.77 -27.63 25.08
N MET A 38 2.68 -27.21 25.97
CA MET A 38 4.12 -27.24 25.73
C MET A 38 4.59 -28.70 25.66
N ALA A 39 5.02 -29.13 24.47
CA ALA A 39 5.75 -30.38 24.29
C ALA A 39 7.25 -30.14 24.41
N LYS A 40 7.87 -31.02 25.19
CA LYS A 40 9.22 -30.98 25.75
C LYS A 40 10.31 -31.08 24.68
N ILE A 41 11.40 -30.35 24.92
CA ILE A 41 12.69 -30.46 24.23
C ILE A 41 13.35 -31.78 24.64
N SER A 42 13.76 -32.59 23.67
CA SER A 42 14.60 -33.78 23.88
C SER A 42 16.05 -33.45 23.47
N PRO A 43 17.05 -33.63 24.35
CA PRO A 43 18.45 -33.59 23.95
C PRO A 43 18.89 -34.97 23.43
N ILE A 44 20.11 -35.02 22.88
CA ILE A 44 20.89 -36.22 22.49
C ILE A 44 20.86 -36.52 20.98
N ALA A 45 21.89 -36.06 20.28
CA ALA A 45 22.66 -36.89 19.35
C ALA A 45 24.03 -36.24 19.11
N LEU A 46 25.00 -36.71 19.90
CA LEU A 46 26.44 -36.56 19.71
C LEU A 46 26.88 -37.57 18.64
N LEU A 47 27.58 -37.15 17.56
CA LEU A 47 28.65 -37.97 16.98
C LEU A 47 29.59 -37.15 16.11
N ALA A 48 30.85 -37.08 16.54
CA ALA A 48 31.99 -36.59 15.80
C ALA A 48 32.53 -37.67 14.85
N ILE A 49 32.92 -37.32 13.62
CA ILE A 49 33.97 -38.02 12.87
C ILE A 49 34.80 -36.99 12.11
N ALA A 50 36.09 -36.97 12.42
CA ALA A 50 37.14 -36.22 11.76
C ALA A 50 37.68 -36.99 10.54
N VAL A 51 38.04 -36.29 9.46
CA VAL A 51 39.08 -36.75 8.53
C VAL A 51 39.93 -35.55 8.10
N VAL A 52 41.16 -35.54 8.60
CA VAL A 52 42.30 -34.76 8.11
C VAL A 52 42.94 -35.55 6.99
N GLY A 53 43.25 -34.91 5.85
CA GLY A 53 43.83 -35.59 4.69
C GLY A 53 44.60 -34.65 3.76
N THR A 54 45.86 -34.39 4.13
CA THR A 54 47.06 -34.25 3.28
C THR A 54 47.05 -33.33 2.06
N ALA A 55 47.83 -32.25 2.18
CA ALA A 55 48.37 -31.44 1.11
C ALA A 55 49.36 -32.23 0.23
N SER A 56 49.32 -32.00 -1.08
CA SER A 56 50.44 -32.28 -1.98
C SER A 56 50.68 -31.08 -2.88
N ALA A 57 51.88 -30.53 -2.76
CA ALA A 57 52.38 -29.45 -3.59
C ALA A 57 52.62 -29.97 -5.03
N PHE A 58 52.14 -29.23 -6.02
CA PHE A 58 52.53 -29.42 -7.40
C PHE A 58 53.02 -28.08 -7.96
N THR A 59 54.33 -27.99 -8.13
CA THR A 59 55.03 -26.90 -8.79
C THR A 59 54.83 -26.99 -10.30
N GLY A 60 54.31 -25.92 -10.91
CA GLY A 60 54.22 -25.80 -12.35
C GLY A 60 53.79 -24.41 -12.78
N THR A 61 54.75 -23.52 -13.00
CA THR A 61 54.59 -22.37 -13.92
C THR A 61 54.46 -22.93 -15.34
N PRO A 62 53.58 -22.38 -16.19
CA PRO A 62 54.09 -21.31 -17.04
C PRO A 62 53.05 -20.25 -17.51
N LEU A 63 53.60 -19.21 -18.13
CA LEU A 63 52.99 -18.37 -19.16
C LEU A 63 51.90 -17.37 -18.73
N ARG A 64 52.41 -16.20 -18.35
CA ARG A 64 51.97 -14.83 -18.69
C ARG A 64 50.88 -14.77 -19.79
N ALA A 65 49.62 -14.92 -19.39
CA ALA A 65 48.49 -14.34 -20.11
C ALA A 65 48.18 -13.00 -19.44
N ALA A 66 48.32 -11.91 -20.17
CA ALA A 66 47.80 -10.61 -19.76
C ALA A 66 46.27 -10.66 -19.79
N PHE A 67 45.68 -11.33 -18.80
CA PHE A 67 44.27 -11.21 -18.49
C PHE A 67 44.11 -9.81 -17.90
N ARG A 68 43.83 -8.81 -18.75
CA ARG A 68 43.12 -7.63 -18.29
C ARG A 68 41.87 -8.19 -17.63
N PRO A 69 41.62 -8.00 -16.33
CA PRO A 69 40.25 -8.11 -15.89
C PRO A 69 39.54 -7.06 -16.74
N ALA A 70 38.70 -7.51 -17.68
CA ALA A 70 37.58 -6.67 -18.06
C ALA A 70 37.02 -6.25 -16.71
N SER A 71 37.00 -4.93 -16.47
CA SER A 71 36.21 -4.38 -15.40
C SER A 71 34.80 -4.89 -15.69
N ALA A 72 34.47 -6.03 -15.10
CA ALA A 72 33.11 -6.37 -14.82
C ALA A 72 32.70 -5.19 -13.97
N SER A 73 32.05 -4.23 -14.62
CA SER A 73 31.18 -3.32 -13.94
C SER A 73 30.25 -4.24 -13.19
N THR A 74 30.59 -4.49 -11.93
CA THR A 74 29.65 -4.81 -10.90
C THR A 74 28.81 -3.55 -10.76
N SER A 75 28.01 -3.26 -11.80
CA SER A 75 26.65 -2.81 -11.58
C SER A 75 26.01 -4.03 -10.91
N ALA A 76 26.36 -4.21 -9.64
CA ALA A 76 25.42 -4.72 -8.68
C ALA A 76 24.14 -3.98 -9.06
N LEU A 77 23.11 -4.73 -9.43
CA LEU A 77 21.74 -4.26 -9.41
C LEU A 77 21.69 -3.28 -8.24
N GLN A 78 21.65 -1.97 -8.52
CA GLN A 78 21.46 -1.03 -7.45
C GLN A 78 20.07 -1.39 -7.00
N MET A 79 20.00 -2.14 -5.90
CA MET A 79 18.78 -2.41 -5.20
C MET A 79 18.35 -1.05 -4.69
N SER A 80 17.69 -0.27 -5.54
CA SER A 80 17.09 0.97 -5.09
C SER A 80 16.10 0.53 -4.03
N SER A 81 16.24 1.09 -2.83
CA SER A 81 15.37 0.75 -1.72
C SER A 81 14.44 1.93 -1.48
N ILE A 82 13.21 1.64 -1.06
CA ILE A 82 12.29 2.68 -0.63
C ILE A 82 12.83 3.28 0.68
N THR A 83 13.28 4.52 0.63
CA THR A 83 13.87 5.24 1.78
C THR A 83 12.86 6.11 2.51
N GLY A 84 11.76 6.48 1.86
CA GLY A 84 10.72 7.29 2.46
C GLY A 84 9.39 7.20 1.72
N VAL A 85 8.30 7.32 2.45
CA VAL A 85 6.95 7.44 1.92
C VAL A 85 6.24 8.57 2.64
N LYS A 86 5.57 9.45 1.90
CA LYS A 86 4.79 10.55 2.47
C LYS A 86 3.53 10.80 1.66
N ALA A 87 2.40 10.91 2.35
CA ALA A 87 1.13 11.27 1.76
C ALA A 87 0.64 12.65 2.19
N ARG A 88 -0.15 13.26 1.32
CA ARG A 88 -0.86 14.51 1.57
C ARG A 88 -2.27 14.46 0.95
N GLU A 89 -3.13 15.31 1.46
CA GLU A 89 -4.42 15.59 0.85
C GLU A 89 -4.26 16.70 -0.21
N ILE A 90 -4.76 16.46 -1.43
CA ILE A 90 -4.85 17.44 -2.51
C ILE A 90 -6.30 17.53 -3.02
N LEU A 91 -6.58 18.41 -3.98
CA LEU A 91 -7.89 18.51 -4.62
C LEU A 91 -7.87 17.92 -6.04
N ASP A 92 -8.92 17.16 -6.37
CA ASP A 92 -9.16 16.66 -7.72
C ASP A 92 -9.71 17.75 -8.66
N SER A 93 -9.92 17.42 -9.92
CA SER A 93 -10.48 18.34 -10.93
C SER A 93 -11.90 18.84 -10.64
N ARG A 94 -12.60 18.22 -9.69
CA ARG A 94 -13.95 18.58 -9.23
C ARG A 94 -13.91 19.32 -7.88
N GLY A 95 -12.73 19.62 -7.35
CA GLY A 95 -12.53 20.28 -6.06
C GLY A 95 -12.78 19.38 -4.85
N ASN A 96 -12.87 18.06 -5.00
CA ASN A 96 -12.99 17.14 -3.87
C ASN A 96 -11.60 16.70 -3.39
N PRO A 97 -11.43 16.43 -2.08
CA PRO A 97 -10.17 15.89 -1.56
C PRO A 97 -9.81 14.54 -2.20
N THR A 98 -8.53 14.32 -2.44
CA THR A 98 -7.96 13.02 -2.82
C THR A 98 -6.54 12.87 -2.26
N VAL A 99 -6.01 11.65 -2.29
CA VAL A 99 -4.70 11.31 -1.75
C VAL A 99 -3.63 11.48 -2.83
N GLU A 100 -2.52 12.11 -2.46
CA GLU A 100 -1.28 12.11 -3.21
C GLU A 100 -0.17 11.52 -2.36
N VAL A 101 0.59 10.60 -2.95
CA VAL A 101 1.70 9.89 -2.30
C VAL A 101 3.00 10.19 -3.02
N GLU A 102 4.04 10.40 -2.23
CA GLU A 102 5.43 10.51 -2.65
C GLU A 102 6.23 9.35 -2.08
N VAL A 103 7.02 8.72 -2.94
CA VAL A 103 7.98 7.67 -2.60
C VAL A 103 9.37 8.21 -2.93
N THR A 104 10.27 8.12 -1.97
CA THR A 104 11.68 8.51 -2.12
C THR A 104 12.53 7.26 -2.20
N THR A 105 13.45 7.24 -3.16
CA THR A 105 14.49 6.21 -3.32
C THR A 105 15.82 6.90 -3.60
N GLU A 106 16.88 6.12 -3.81
CA GLU A 106 18.18 6.65 -4.23
C GLU A 106 18.11 7.34 -5.61
N ASP A 107 17.17 6.93 -6.47
CA ASP A 107 16.98 7.47 -7.82
C ASP A 107 16.19 8.80 -7.83
N GLY A 108 15.56 9.16 -6.70
CA GLY A 108 14.84 10.42 -6.55
C GLY A 108 13.47 10.29 -5.89
N LEU A 109 12.65 11.31 -6.09
CA LEU A 109 11.30 11.43 -5.52
C LEU A 109 10.24 11.21 -6.61
N PHE A 110 9.34 10.27 -6.38
CA PHE A 110 8.30 9.84 -7.31
C PHE A 110 6.92 10.09 -6.70
N ARG A 111 6.06 10.78 -7.45
CA ARG A 111 4.75 11.24 -6.97
C ARG A 111 3.62 10.62 -7.76
N ALA A 112 2.56 10.18 -7.08
CA ALA A 112 1.32 9.73 -7.69
C ALA A 112 0.10 10.28 -6.94
N SER A 113 -0.85 10.80 -7.72
CA SER A 113 -2.12 11.31 -7.21
C SER A 113 -3.23 10.35 -7.63
N VAL A 114 -4.15 10.06 -6.71
CA VAL A 114 -5.17 9.03 -6.91
C VAL A 114 -6.44 9.67 -7.48
N PRO A 115 -7.02 9.12 -8.58
CA PRO A 115 -8.29 9.62 -9.08
C PRO A 115 -9.44 9.24 -8.14
N SER A 116 -10.47 10.09 -8.08
CA SER A 116 -11.69 9.81 -7.32
C SER A 116 -12.77 9.24 -8.26
N GLY A 117 -13.22 8.03 -7.99
CA GLY A 117 -14.35 7.42 -8.70
C GLY A 117 -15.67 8.05 -8.28
N ALA A 118 -16.63 8.17 -9.21
CA ALA A 118 -18.03 8.47 -8.87
C ALA A 118 -18.86 7.19 -8.63
N SER A 119 -18.33 6.04 -9.07
CA SER A 119 -18.95 4.73 -8.90
C SER A 119 -18.60 4.17 -7.52
N THR A 120 -19.61 3.61 -6.86
CA THR A 120 -19.48 2.85 -5.60
C THR A 120 -20.16 1.50 -5.80
N GLY A 121 -19.74 0.78 -6.83
CA GLY A 121 -20.25 -0.56 -7.10
C GLY A 121 -20.04 -1.46 -5.87
N ALA A 122 -21.01 -2.32 -5.55
CA ALA A 122 -20.97 -3.15 -4.34
C ALA A 122 -19.74 -4.10 -4.26
N TYR A 123 -19.06 -4.31 -5.40
CA TYR A 123 -17.87 -5.15 -5.53
C TYR A 123 -16.58 -4.34 -5.82
N GLU A 124 -16.66 -3.01 -5.82
CA GLU A 124 -15.50 -2.15 -6.04
C GLU A 124 -14.65 -2.03 -4.76
N ALA A 125 -13.35 -1.78 -4.93
CA ALA A 125 -12.48 -1.47 -3.82
C ALA A 125 -12.92 -0.16 -3.15
N CYS A 126 -12.95 -0.14 -1.82
CA CYS A 126 -13.61 0.94 -1.08
C CYS A 126 -12.67 2.13 -0.91
N GLU A 127 -13.06 3.28 -1.46
CA GLU A 127 -12.40 4.55 -1.17
C GLU A 127 -12.69 4.98 0.28
N LEU A 128 -11.65 5.18 1.08
CA LEU A 128 -11.80 5.62 2.46
C LEU A 128 -11.99 7.15 2.51
N ARG A 129 -13.16 7.57 3.01
CA ARG A 129 -13.53 8.96 3.26
C ARG A 129 -13.68 9.23 4.76
N ASP A 130 -13.37 10.45 5.18
CA ASP A 130 -13.38 10.85 6.59
C ASP A 130 -14.79 10.88 7.18
N GLY A 131 -15.78 11.27 6.37
CA GLY A 131 -17.08 11.73 6.86
C GLY A 131 -16.99 13.11 7.53
N GLY A 132 -18.04 13.50 8.25
CA GLY A 132 -18.10 14.77 8.98
C GLY A 132 -18.39 16.00 8.12
N GLU A 133 -18.12 17.19 8.67
CA GLU A 133 -18.50 18.47 8.04
C GLU A 133 -17.52 18.93 6.96
N ARG A 134 -16.24 18.60 7.10
CA ARG A 134 -15.16 19.07 6.22
C ARG A 134 -15.33 18.49 4.80
N TYR A 135 -15.30 19.35 3.79
CA TYR A 135 -15.57 19.00 2.38
C TYR A 135 -16.83 18.14 2.19
N LEU A 136 -17.90 18.42 2.95
CA LEU A 136 -19.16 17.67 2.86
C LEU A 136 -18.98 16.17 3.11
N GLY A 137 -18.07 15.82 4.03
CA GLY A 137 -17.75 14.45 4.39
C GLY A 137 -16.78 13.74 3.44
N LYS A 138 -16.30 14.41 2.39
CA LYS A 138 -15.40 13.84 1.37
C LYS A 138 -13.91 13.95 1.72
N GLY A 139 -13.59 14.33 2.95
CA GLY A 139 -12.21 14.34 3.42
C GLY A 139 -11.48 13.01 3.26
N VAL A 140 -10.15 13.04 3.17
CA VAL A 140 -9.32 11.82 3.06
C VAL A 140 -8.15 11.78 4.07
N LEU A 141 -8.22 12.52 5.18
CA LEU A 141 -7.15 12.56 6.18
C LEU A 141 -6.90 11.20 6.83
N LYS A 142 -7.93 10.37 7.00
CA LYS A 142 -7.76 8.98 7.48
C LYS A 142 -6.91 8.16 6.51
N ALA A 143 -7.20 8.26 5.21
CA ALA A 143 -6.41 7.58 4.18
C ALA A 143 -4.96 8.10 4.14
N VAL A 144 -4.76 9.42 4.29
CA VAL A 144 -3.42 10.02 4.38
C VAL A 144 -2.64 9.53 5.60
N SER A 145 -3.29 9.46 6.77
CA SER A 145 -2.69 8.90 7.99
C SER A 145 -2.35 7.41 7.82
N ASN A 146 -3.25 6.61 7.23
CA ASN A 146 -2.95 5.21 6.92
C ASN A 146 -1.71 5.06 6.03
N VAL A 147 -1.49 5.96 5.06
CA VAL A 147 -0.24 5.93 4.28
C VAL A 147 0.98 6.28 5.14
N ASN A 148 0.92 7.37 5.90
CA ASN A 148 2.09 7.85 6.65
C ASN A 148 2.46 6.94 7.84
N ASP A 149 1.46 6.41 8.54
CA ASP A 149 1.64 5.77 9.84
C ASP A 149 1.63 4.24 9.75
N VAL A 150 1.07 3.66 8.68
CA VAL A 150 0.86 2.20 8.55
C VAL A 150 1.51 1.64 7.28
N LEU A 151 1.08 2.07 6.09
CA LEU A 151 1.57 1.52 4.82
C LEU A 151 3.03 1.92 4.56
N GLY A 152 3.39 3.18 4.79
CA GLY A 152 4.72 3.73 4.57
C GLY A 152 5.79 2.92 5.32
N PRO A 153 5.69 2.78 6.66
CA PRO A 153 6.62 1.97 7.44
C PRO A 153 6.72 0.50 6.98
N ALA A 154 5.62 -0.08 6.48
CA ALA A 154 5.59 -1.47 6.02
C ALA A 154 6.35 -1.71 4.71
N VAL A 155 6.48 -0.68 3.85
CA VAL A 155 7.15 -0.80 2.54
C VAL A 155 8.57 -0.23 2.53
N LEU A 156 9.03 0.38 3.62
CA LEU A 156 10.41 0.87 3.73
C LEU A 156 11.41 -0.27 3.56
N GLY A 157 12.48 -0.01 2.81
CA GLY A 157 13.54 -0.98 2.53
C GLY A 157 13.21 -2.02 1.46
N LEU A 158 11.96 -2.08 0.96
CA LEU A 158 11.62 -2.93 -0.17
C LEU A 158 12.18 -2.37 -1.48
N ASP A 159 12.41 -3.28 -2.43
CA ASP A 159 12.81 -2.95 -3.80
C ASP A 159 11.58 -2.47 -4.60
N PRO A 160 11.55 -1.22 -5.10
CA PRO A 160 10.45 -0.71 -5.89
C PRO A 160 10.35 -1.38 -7.26
N ALA A 161 11.38 -2.10 -7.73
CA ALA A 161 11.32 -2.90 -8.94
C ALA A 161 10.52 -4.20 -8.76
N ASP A 162 10.29 -4.68 -7.52
CA ASP A 162 9.42 -5.81 -7.21
C ASP A 162 8.02 -5.32 -6.78
N GLN A 163 7.27 -4.82 -7.76
CA GLN A 163 5.93 -4.27 -7.55
C GLN A 163 4.99 -5.27 -6.86
N ARG A 164 5.08 -6.57 -7.20
CA ARG A 164 4.20 -7.60 -6.65
C ARG A 164 4.45 -7.78 -5.16
N ALA A 165 5.71 -7.85 -4.74
CA ALA A 165 6.05 -7.95 -3.32
C ALA A 165 5.51 -6.76 -2.52
N VAL A 166 5.64 -5.54 -3.05
CA VAL A 166 5.14 -4.33 -2.38
C VAL A 166 3.61 -4.34 -2.29
N ASP A 167 2.92 -4.65 -3.38
CA ASP A 167 1.46 -4.71 -3.40
C ASP A 167 0.90 -5.82 -2.49
N ASP A 168 1.54 -6.99 -2.47
CA ASP A 168 1.14 -8.12 -1.62
C ASP A 168 1.31 -7.79 -0.13
N VAL A 169 2.37 -7.08 0.25
CA VAL A 169 2.56 -6.58 1.63
C VAL A 169 1.39 -5.67 2.01
N MET A 170 1.03 -4.70 1.17
CA MET A 170 -0.06 -3.76 1.45
C MET A 170 -1.43 -4.44 1.50
N ILE A 171 -1.70 -5.38 0.59
CA ILE A 171 -2.96 -6.15 0.56
C ILE A 171 -3.07 -7.03 1.80
N THR A 172 -2.00 -7.72 2.17
CA THR A 172 -1.95 -8.57 3.36
C THR A 172 -2.14 -7.74 4.63
N LEU A 173 -1.55 -6.55 4.69
CA LEU A 173 -1.67 -5.64 5.82
C LEU A 173 -3.08 -5.08 6.00
N ASP A 174 -3.78 -4.77 4.89
CA ASP A 174 -5.19 -4.37 4.96
C ASP A 174 -6.09 -5.52 5.43
N GLY A 175 -5.86 -6.72 4.91
CA GLY A 175 -6.54 -7.95 5.34
C GLY A 175 -8.01 -8.06 4.93
N THR A 176 -8.57 -7.08 4.22
CA THR A 176 -9.95 -7.10 3.73
C THR A 176 -10.02 -7.34 2.22
N PRO A 177 -11.05 -8.05 1.72
CA PRO A 177 -11.15 -8.36 0.29
C PRO A 177 -11.32 -7.11 -0.59
N ASN A 178 -11.88 -6.03 -0.04
CA ASN A 178 -12.21 -4.80 -0.76
C ASN A 178 -11.34 -3.60 -0.34
N LYS A 179 -10.23 -3.81 0.39
CA LYS A 179 -9.32 -2.74 0.82
C LYS A 179 -10.00 -1.66 1.67
N SER A 180 -11.00 -2.05 2.47
CA SER A 180 -11.83 -1.13 3.24
C SER A 180 -11.22 -0.69 4.56
N SER A 181 -10.19 -1.39 5.07
CA SER A 181 -9.56 -1.07 6.34
C SER A 181 -8.60 0.13 6.20
N LEU A 182 -7.66 0.03 5.27
CA LEU A 182 -6.66 1.06 5.01
C LEU A 182 -7.11 2.03 3.92
N GLY A 183 -8.04 1.61 3.06
CA GLY A 183 -8.59 2.40 1.96
C GLY A 183 -7.91 2.08 0.64
N ALA A 184 -8.71 1.80 -0.38
CA ALA A 184 -8.22 1.52 -1.73
C ALA A 184 -7.44 2.70 -2.32
N ASN A 185 -7.84 3.92 -1.99
CA ASN A 185 -7.15 5.16 -2.35
C ASN A 185 -5.75 5.27 -1.71
N ALA A 186 -5.58 4.84 -0.46
CA ALA A 186 -4.27 4.82 0.20
C ALA A 186 -3.32 3.82 -0.49
N ILE A 187 -3.78 2.58 -0.66
CA ILE A 187 -2.98 1.48 -1.25
C ILE A 187 -2.60 1.80 -2.70
N LEU A 188 -3.56 2.27 -3.52
CA LEU A 188 -3.31 2.60 -4.91
C LEU A 188 -2.32 3.76 -5.05
N GLY A 189 -2.37 4.76 -4.16
CA GLY A 189 -1.44 5.89 -4.18
C GLY A 189 0.01 5.45 -3.99
N VAL A 190 0.26 4.58 -3.00
CA VAL A 190 1.59 3.99 -2.77
C VAL A 190 2.00 3.13 -3.96
N SER A 191 1.12 2.22 -4.41
CA SER A 191 1.38 1.30 -5.53
C SER A 191 1.84 2.03 -6.81
N LEU A 192 1.12 3.09 -7.21
CA LEU A 192 1.48 3.88 -8.40
C LEU A 192 2.77 4.68 -8.25
N ALA A 193 3.05 5.20 -7.05
CA ALA A 193 4.30 5.92 -6.78
C ALA A 193 5.49 4.95 -6.81
N VAL A 194 5.32 3.74 -6.29
CA VAL A 194 6.31 2.65 -6.35
C VAL A 194 6.54 2.21 -7.79
N SER A 195 5.51 2.04 -8.63
CA SER A 195 5.73 1.67 -10.05
C SER A 195 6.57 2.70 -10.80
N LYS A 196 6.41 3.99 -10.49
CA LYS A 196 7.26 5.06 -11.05
C LYS A 196 8.70 4.95 -10.57
N ALA A 197 8.90 4.66 -9.29
CA ALA A 197 10.23 4.42 -8.73
C ALA A 197 10.88 3.17 -9.35
N GLY A 198 10.13 2.06 -9.50
CA GLY A 198 10.60 0.81 -10.11
C GLY A 198 10.95 0.97 -11.60
N ALA A 199 10.24 1.82 -12.33
CA ALA A 199 10.61 2.17 -13.70
C ALA A 199 11.96 2.92 -13.76
N ALA A 200 12.16 3.87 -12.85
CA ALA A 200 13.41 4.62 -12.75
C ALA A 200 14.58 3.72 -12.33
N ALA A 201 14.38 2.85 -11.34
CA ALA A 201 15.35 1.86 -10.89
C ALA A 201 15.84 0.94 -12.03
N ARG A 202 14.92 0.55 -12.93
CA ARG A 202 15.23 -0.26 -14.12
C ARG A 202 15.77 0.56 -15.29
N GLY A 203 15.80 1.89 -15.21
CA GLY A 203 16.24 2.77 -16.30
C GLY A 203 15.33 2.72 -17.53
N VAL A 204 14.04 2.42 -17.36
CA VAL A 204 13.05 2.29 -18.46
C VAL A 204 11.89 3.26 -18.28
N PRO A 205 11.21 3.68 -19.36
CA PRO A 205 9.99 4.47 -19.23
C PRO A 205 8.87 3.65 -18.57
N LEU A 206 7.96 4.33 -17.86
CA LEU A 206 6.90 3.69 -17.06
C LEU A 206 6.03 2.69 -17.84
N TYR A 207 5.68 2.99 -19.10
CA TYR A 207 4.90 2.05 -19.92
C TYR A 207 5.64 0.74 -20.19
N ALA A 208 6.98 0.80 -20.36
CA ALA A 208 7.80 -0.37 -20.55
C ALA A 208 7.97 -1.13 -19.24
N HIS A 209 8.06 -0.44 -18.10
CA HIS A 209 8.04 -1.11 -16.79
C HIS A 209 6.77 -1.95 -16.61
N TYR A 210 5.59 -1.39 -16.88
CA TYR A 210 4.32 -2.13 -16.80
C TYR A 210 4.25 -3.34 -17.74
N ALA A 211 4.90 -3.29 -18.91
CA ALA A 211 4.94 -4.42 -19.83
C ALA A 211 5.74 -5.64 -19.27
N HIS A 212 6.54 -5.43 -18.23
CA HIS A 212 7.38 -6.47 -17.60
C HIS A 212 6.93 -6.83 -16.17
N LEU A 213 5.78 -6.32 -15.71
CA LEU A 213 5.17 -6.66 -14.42
C LEU A 213 4.20 -7.84 -14.53
#